data_AF-A0A0W0WCQ3-F1
#
_entry.id   AF-A0A0W0WCQ3-F1
#
_cell.length_a   1.000
_cell.length_b   1.000
_cell.length_c   1.000
_cell.angle_alpha   90.00
_cell.angle_beta   90.00
_cell.angle_gamma   90.00
#
_symmetry.space_group_name_H-M   'P 1'
#
loop_
_entity.id
_entity.type
_entity.pdbx_description
1 polymer ?
#
loop_
_entity_poly.entity_id
_entity_poly.type
_entity_poly.pdbx_seq_one_letter_code
_entity_poly.pdbx_strand_id
1 'polypeptide(L)'
;EEQERLRLEEQKRREEQERQRLEEQVCQRIEKHTHKEDHHPAAERHEGMHQRGTQQLIDRVAKSSQPDTIQLLIKDVLSYRADRASKGEVFFTFLQYSRQDKLDASQHFIEALQHSNRFISAKDRGALNNGQLFDTIDQFLDENKPALKRALHCNWELDSVDELIDFLNSRNPVNTLIWMLHQYADERTQGDDVYWPFFANYQYTKKNKIDAVNHLIRLLKGEGDNVTENDLGALKQGSLGRLIQSYIEECGFALEHQLGFEINDIDDLVANKQQALEVAF
;
A
#
# COMPACT_ATOMS: atom_id res chain seq x y z
N GLU A 1 44.20 -16.18 1.87
CA GLU A 1 43.41 -15.13 2.53
C GLU A 1 42.55 -14.34 1.54
N GLU A 2 43.10 -13.59 0.59
CA GLU A 2 42.29 -12.79 -0.36
C GLU A 2 41.43 -13.65 -1.31
N GLN A 3 42.00 -14.72 -1.88
CA GLN A 3 41.25 -15.70 -2.67
C GLN A 3 40.19 -16.45 -1.87
N GLU A 4 40.35 -16.55 -0.55
CA GLU A 4 39.41 -17.23 0.34
C GLU A 4 38.24 -16.32 0.68
N ARG A 5 38.49 -15.02 0.89
CA ARG A 5 37.44 -13.99 1.00
C ARG A 5 36.58 -13.90 -0.27
N LEU A 6 37.21 -13.86 -1.45
CA LEU A 6 36.48 -13.80 -2.73
C LEU A 6 35.58 -15.02 -2.95
N ARG A 7 36.05 -16.22 -2.57
CA ARG A 7 35.23 -17.44 -2.64
C ARG A 7 34.04 -17.38 -1.67
N LEU A 8 34.26 -16.88 -0.46
CA LEU A 8 33.20 -16.76 0.55
C LEU A 8 32.13 -15.73 0.15
N GLU A 9 32.55 -14.62 -0.44
CA GLU A 9 31.67 -13.56 -0.93
C GLU A 9 30.85 -14.01 -2.15
N GLU A 10 31.49 -14.72 -3.08
CA GLU A 10 30.78 -15.30 -4.22
C GLU A 10 29.81 -16.41 -3.79
N GLN A 11 30.15 -17.20 -2.78
CA GLN A 11 29.26 -18.19 -2.19
C GLN A 11 28.04 -17.53 -1.54
N LYS A 12 28.24 -16.51 -0.70
CA LYS A 12 27.14 -15.74 -0.09
C LYS A 12 26.21 -15.13 -1.13
N ARG A 13 26.76 -14.57 -2.21
CA ARG A 13 25.98 -13.99 -3.31
C ARG A 13 25.13 -15.03 -4.02
N ARG A 14 25.65 -16.25 -4.22
CA ARG A 14 24.89 -17.35 -4.83
C ARG A 14 23.77 -17.84 -3.92
N GLU A 15 24.06 -18.00 -2.62
CA GLU A 15 23.07 -18.39 -1.62
C GLU A 15 21.94 -17.34 -1.51
N GLU A 16 22.27 -16.05 -1.59
CA GLU A 16 21.27 -14.97 -1.59
C GLU A 16 20.41 -14.93 -2.85
N GLN A 17 21.00 -15.13 -4.03
CA GLN A 17 20.25 -15.23 -5.28
C GLN A 17 19.33 -16.45 -5.34
N GLU A 18 19.79 -17.59 -4.80
CA GLU A 18 18.96 -18.79 -4.68
C GLU A 18 17.83 -18.58 -3.67
N ARG A 19 18.10 -17.92 -2.54
CA ARG A 19 17.09 -17.51 -1.55
C ARG A 19 15.99 -16.66 -2.17
N GLN A 20 16.35 -15.61 -2.89
CA GLN A 20 15.40 -14.72 -3.56
C GLN A 20 14.52 -15.48 -4.56
N ARG A 21 15.10 -16.35 -5.39
CA ARG A 21 14.34 -17.16 -6.36
C ARG A 21 13.36 -18.12 -5.71
N LEU A 22 13.75 -18.77 -4.61
CA LEU A 22 12.87 -19.66 -3.86
C LEU A 22 11.73 -18.89 -3.20
N GLU A 23 12.01 -17.73 -2.62
CA GLU A 23 10.98 -16.86 -2.02
C GLU A 23 9.97 -16.36 -3.05
N GLU A 24 10.44 -15.99 -4.25
CA GLU A 24 9.58 -15.55 -5.35
C GLU A 24 8.66 -16.66 -5.85
N GLN A 25 9.18 -17.89 -5.98
CA GLN A 25 8.38 -19.07 -6.32
C GLN A 25 7.34 -19.40 -5.24
N VAL A 26 7.67 -19.20 -3.96
CA VAL A 26 6.75 -19.41 -2.84
C VAL A 26 5.65 -18.36 -2.84
N CYS A 27 5.97 -17.09 -3.02
CA CYS A 27 4.96 -16.03 -3.13
C CYS A 27 3.99 -16.31 -4.28
N GLN A 28 4.52 -16.67 -5.46
CA GLN A 28 3.69 -17.03 -6.61
C GLN A 28 2.84 -18.28 -6.36
N ARG A 29 3.29 -19.24 -5.55
CA ARG A 29 2.50 -20.43 -5.18
C ARG A 29 1.43 -20.11 -4.14
N ILE A 30 1.73 -19.26 -3.16
CA ILE A 30 0.75 -18.80 -2.17
C ILE A 30 -0.36 -18.05 -2.90
N GLU A 31 -0.03 -17.04 -3.72
CA GLU A 31 -1.00 -16.29 -4.53
C GLU A 31 -1.87 -17.21 -5.43
N LYS A 32 -1.28 -18.26 -6.02
CA LYS A 32 -2.01 -19.26 -6.82
C LYS A 32 -2.88 -20.23 -6.00
N HIS A 33 -2.56 -20.47 -4.73
CA HIS A 33 -3.35 -21.33 -3.84
C HIS A 33 -4.47 -20.55 -3.16
N THR A 34 -4.25 -19.28 -2.79
CA THR A 34 -5.34 -18.40 -2.29
C THR A 34 -6.40 -18.20 -3.37
N HIS A 35 -6.01 -18.02 -4.63
CA HIS A 35 -6.97 -17.93 -5.75
C HIS A 35 -7.66 -19.25 -6.13
N LYS A 36 -7.24 -20.41 -5.60
CA LYS A 36 -7.86 -21.71 -5.93
C LYS A 36 -8.82 -22.24 -4.86
N GLU A 37 -8.79 -21.69 -3.64
CA GLU A 37 -9.72 -22.10 -2.57
C GLU A 37 -10.97 -21.23 -2.45
N ASP A 38 -11.08 -20.12 -3.20
CA ASP A 38 -12.27 -19.23 -3.19
C ASP A 38 -13.43 -19.68 -4.11
N HIS A 39 -13.48 -20.96 -4.49
CA HIS A 39 -14.63 -21.55 -5.16
C HIS A 39 -15.54 -22.30 -4.19
N HIS A 40 -16.01 -21.66 -3.12
CA HIS A 40 -17.25 -22.03 -2.39
C HIS A 40 -17.95 -20.76 -1.84
N PRO A 41 -19.30 -20.74 -1.78
CA PRO A 41 -20.07 -19.50 -1.82
C PRO A 41 -20.14 -18.82 -0.44
N ALA A 42 -19.26 -17.85 -0.20
CA ALA A 42 -19.38 -16.91 0.91
C ALA A 42 -20.08 -15.59 0.51
N ALA A 43 -20.74 -15.56 -0.66
CA ALA A 43 -21.28 -14.35 -1.28
C ALA A 43 -22.46 -13.68 -0.54
N GLU A 44 -23.07 -14.31 0.47
CA GLU A 44 -24.31 -13.76 1.08
C GLU A 44 -24.11 -13.01 2.41
N ARG A 45 -22.90 -12.91 2.97
CA ARG A 45 -22.69 -12.24 4.28
C ARG A 45 -21.97 -10.90 4.24
N HIS A 46 -21.31 -10.53 3.14
CA HIS A 46 -20.58 -9.26 3.03
C HIS A 46 -21.32 -8.15 2.27
N GLU A 47 -22.35 -8.46 1.46
CA GLU A 47 -23.04 -7.45 0.64
C GLU A 47 -23.83 -6.42 1.46
N GLY A 48 -24.40 -6.82 2.59
CA GLY A 48 -25.19 -5.94 3.46
C GLY A 48 -24.38 -4.88 4.22
N MET A 49 -23.07 -5.11 4.44
CA MET A 49 -22.23 -4.19 5.20
C MET A 49 -21.69 -3.05 4.31
N HIS A 50 -21.31 -3.37 3.07
CA HIS A 50 -20.77 -2.37 2.13
C HIS A 50 -21.86 -1.45 1.54
N GLN A 51 -23.09 -1.93 1.31
CA GLN A 51 -24.20 -1.07 0.88
C GLN A 51 -24.62 -0.07 1.97
N ARG A 52 -24.70 -0.53 3.23
CA ARG A 52 -25.09 0.33 4.37
C ARG A 52 -24.06 1.43 4.65
N GLY A 53 -22.76 1.12 4.54
CA GLY A 53 -21.68 2.10 4.67
C GLY A 53 -21.70 3.17 3.57
N THR A 54 -21.96 2.76 2.32
CA THR A 54 -22.05 3.68 1.16
C THR A 54 -23.22 4.66 1.33
N GLN A 55 -24.40 4.16 1.70
CA GLN A 55 -25.58 5.01 1.89
C GLN A 55 -25.40 6.00 3.06
N GLN A 56 -24.79 5.56 4.17
CA GLN A 56 -24.50 6.44 5.31
C GLN A 56 -23.49 7.55 4.98
N LEU A 57 -22.50 7.26 4.14
CA LEU A 57 -21.54 8.27 3.66
C LEU A 57 -22.22 9.29 2.74
N ILE A 58 -23.04 8.84 1.78
CA ILE A 58 -23.82 9.71 0.88
C ILE A 58 -24.73 10.66 1.68
N ASP A 59 -25.43 10.14 2.69
CA ASP A 59 -26.33 10.93 3.55
C ASP A 59 -25.58 11.96 4.42
N ARG A 60 -24.31 11.68 4.76
CA ARG A 60 -23.44 12.62 5.49
C ARG A 60 -23.00 13.78 4.60
N VAL A 61 -22.61 13.49 3.37
CA VAL A 61 -22.18 14.50 2.38
C VAL A 61 -23.34 15.44 2.02
N ALA A 62 -24.55 14.90 1.89
CA ALA A 62 -25.75 15.65 1.52
C ALA A 62 -26.23 16.68 2.57
N LYS A 63 -25.72 16.64 3.82
CA LYS A 63 -26.13 17.53 4.92
C LYS A 63 -25.32 18.83 5.04
N SER A 64 -24.29 19.04 4.20
CA SER A 64 -23.49 20.27 4.22
C SER A 64 -24.11 21.36 3.34
N SER A 65 -24.19 22.59 3.85
CA SER A 65 -24.90 23.72 3.22
C SER A 65 -24.21 24.25 1.94
N GLN A 66 -22.95 23.91 1.74
CA GLN A 66 -22.27 23.82 0.45
C GLN A 66 -21.21 22.72 0.58
N PRO A 67 -21.26 21.63 -0.20
CA PRO A 67 -20.26 20.60 -0.12
C PRO A 67 -18.92 21.16 -0.59
N ASP A 68 -17.90 21.00 0.24
CA ASP A 68 -16.51 21.17 -0.14
C ASP A 68 -16.20 20.35 -1.41
N THR A 69 -15.31 20.82 -2.28
CA THR A 69 -15.02 20.19 -3.57
C THR A 69 -14.53 18.74 -3.40
N ILE A 70 -13.81 18.45 -2.31
CA ILE A 70 -13.44 17.08 -1.94
C ILE A 70 -14.68 16.21 -1.71
N GLN A 71 -15.70 16.75 -1.04
CA GLN A 71 -16.95 16.03 -0.77
C GLN A 71 -17.78 15.80 -2.04
N LEU A 72 -17.71 16.72 -3.01
CA LEU A 72 -18.32 16.51 -4.33
C LEU A 72 -17.64 15.36 -5.08
N LEU A 73 -16.30 15.32 -5.11
CA LEU A 73 -15.57 14.21 -5.72
C LEU A 73 -15.88 12.87 -5.04
N ILE A 74 -15.88 12.85 -3.70
CA ILE A 74 -16.25 11.65 -2.93
C ILE A 74 -17.66 11.19 -3.28
N LYS A 75 -18.61 12.12 -3.43
CA LYS A 75 -19.98 11.79 -3.81
C LYS A 75 -20.03 11.14 -5.19
N ASP A 76 -19.33 11.67 -6.19
CA ASP A 76 -19.33 11.12 -7.55
C ASP A 76 -18.71 9.72 -7.59
N VAL A 77 -17.61 9.50 -6.86
CA VAL A 77 -16.99 8.17 -6.71
C VAL A 77 -17.90 7.21 -5.95
N LEU A 78 -18.62 7.66 -4.90
CA LEU A 78 -19.60 6.83 -4.20
C LEU A 78 -20.79 6.47 -5.09
N SER A 79 -21.24 7.39 -5.94
CA SER A 79 -22.29 7.14 -6.93
C SER A 79 -21.85 6.09 -7.96
N TYR A 80 -20.62 6.20 -8.48
CA TYR A 80 -20.02 5.15 -9.31
C TYR A 80 -19.98 3.81 -8.57
N ARG A 81 -19.51 3.80 -7.32
CA ARG A 81 -19.38 2.59 -6.51
C ARG A 81 -20.72 1.89 -6.30
N ALA A 82 -21.78 2.65 -6.01
CA ALA A 82 -23.13 2.12 -5.84
C ALA A 82 -23.68 1.50 -7.15
N ASP A 83 -23.50 2.20 -8.27
CA ASP A 83 -23.87 1.70 -9.61
C ASP A 83 -23.09 0.42 -9.96
N ARG A 84 -21.77 0.41 -9.76
CA ARG A 84 -20.92 -0.76 -10.03
C ARG A 84 -21.26 -1.97 -9.14
N ALA A 85 -21.59 -1.75 -7.87
CA ALA A 85 -22.01 -2.81 -6.94
C ALA A 85 -23.32 -3.49 -7.38
N SER A 86 -24.22 -2.75 -8.02
CA SER A 86 -25.49 -3.29 -8.55
C SER A 86 -25.34 -4.08 -9.86
N LYS A 87 -24.18 -4.00 -10.51
CA LYS A 87 -23.88 -4.66 -11.78
C LYS A 87 -23.21 -6.02 -11.56
N GLY A 88 -23.48 -6.95 -12.48
CA GLY A 88 -22.83 -8.27 -12.50
C GLY A 88 -21.33 -8.20 -12.83
N GLU A 89 -20.63 -9.30 -12.57
CA GLU A 89 -19.23 -9.44 -12.96
C GLU A 89 -19.06 -9.46 -14.49
N VAL A 90 -17.95 -8.88 -14.96
CA VAL A 90 -17.59 -8.89 -16.36
C VAL A 90 -16.58 -10.02 -16.56
N PHE A 91 -17.05 -11.17 -17.05
CA PHE A 91 -16.24 -12.40 -17.15
C PHE A 91 -15.34 -12.47 -18.39
N PHE A 92 -15.38 -11.48 -19.27
CA PHE A 92 -14.66 -11.52 -20.54
C PHE A 92 -13.80 -10.28 -20.75
N THR A 93 -12.53 -10.36 -20.33
CA THR A 93 -11.33 -9.83 -21.01
C THR A 93 -10.13 -9.97 -20.06
N PHE A 94 -9.02 -10.55 -20.54
CA PHE A 94 -7.77 -10.77 -19.80
C PHE A 94 -7.03 -9.47 -19.39
N LEU A 95 -7.66 -8.30 -19.55
CA LEU A 95 -7.09 -6.96 -19.34
C LEU A 95 -8.03 -6.05 -18.52
N GLN A 96 -9.14 -6.57 -17.98
CA GLN A 96 -10.08 -5.79 -17.18
C GLN A 96 -9.96 -6.11 -15.69
N TYR A 97 -9.97 -5.06 -14.87
CA TYR A 97 -10.08 -5.15 -13.42
C TYR A 97 -11.45 -5.71 -13.02
N SER A 98 -11.47 -6.60 -12.02
CA SER A 98 -12.69 -7.23 -11.54
C SER A 98 -13.66 -6.20 -10.93
N ARG A 99 -14.89 -6.62 -10.65
CA ARG A 99 -15.84 -5.79 -9.89
C ARG A 99 -15.24 -5.41 -8.54
N GLN A 100 -14.65 -6.36 -7.84
CA GLN A 100 -14.08 -6.15 -6.52
C GLN A 100 -12.89 -5.18 -6.56
N ASP A 101 -11.98 -5.33 -7.53
CA ASP A 101 -10.84 -4.41 -7.70
C ASP A 101 -11.30 -2.95 -7.86
N LYS A 102 -12.39 -2.70 -8.60
CA LYS A 102 -12.95 -1.35 -8.74
C LYS A 102 -13.55 -0.82 -7.44
N LEU A 103 -14.25 -1.67 -6.69
CA LEU A 103 -14.89 -1.29 -5.43
C LEU A 103 -13.85 -0.96 -4.35
N ASP A 104 -12.77 -1.74 -4.30
CA ASP A 104 -11.66 -1.55 -3.37
C ASP A 104 -10.84 -0.31 -3.75
N ALA A 105 -10.47 -0.16 -5.03
CA ALA A 105 -9.75 1.02 -5.49
C ALA A 105 -10.54 2.32 -5.27
N SER A 106 -11.87 2.30 -5.49
CA SER A 106 -12.74 3.45 -5.18
C SER A 106 -12.75 3.78 -3.69
N GLN A 107 -12.76 2.76 -2.83
CA GLN A 107 -12.73 2.93 -1.37
C GLN A 107 -11.39 3.50 -0.92
N HIS A 108 -10.27 2.94 -1.37
CA HIS A 108 -8.92 3.45 -1.06
C HIS A 108 -8.72 4.88 -1.58
N PHE A 109 -9.27 5.21 -2.75
CA PHE A 109 -9.24 6.59 -3.27
C PHE A 109 -10.03 7.56 -2.39
N ILE A 110 -11.24 7.19 -1.94
CA ILE A 110 -12.03 8.01 -1.00
C ILE A 110 -11.28 8.20 0.31
N GLU A 111 -10.69 7.13 0.85
CA GLU A 111 -9.90 7.20 2.08
C GLU A 111 -8.67 8.09 1.91
N ALA A 112 -7.99 8.01 0.76
CA ALA A 112 -6.92 8.93 0.42
C ALA A 112 -7.42 10.36 0.36
N LEU A 113 -8.55 10.68 -0.27
CA LEU A 113 -9.09 12.03 -0.24
C LEU A 113 -9.35 12.54 1.20
N GLN A 114 -9.81 11.67 2.09
CA GLN A 114 -10.18 12.03 3.47
C GLN A 114 -9.00 12.06 4.45
N HIS A 115 -7.96 11.26 4.22
CA HIS A 115 -6.84 11.05 5.13
C HIS A 115 -5.51 11.21 4.41
N SER A 116 -4.61 12.01 4.97
CA SER A 116 -3.30 12.30 4.36
C SER A 116 -2.33 11.12 4.34
N ASN A 117 -2.61 10.06 5.11
CA ASN A 117 -1.71 8.93 5.34
C ASN A 117 -2.24 7.60 4.77
N ARG A 118 -3.04 7.67 3.71
CA ARG A 118 -3.56 6.49 3.00
C ARG A 118 -2.83 6.33 1.68
N PHE A 119 -2.59 5.08 1.32
CA PHE A 119 -1.83 4.71 0.13
C PHE A 119 -2.76 4.11 -0.92
N ILE A 120 -2.60 4.55 -2.16
CA ILE A 120 -3.21 3.96 -3.35
C ILE A 120 -2.11 3.14 -4.04
N SER A 121 -2.26 1.82 -4.02
CA SER A 121 -1.29 0.88 -4.61
C SER A 121 -1.25 0.97 -6.14
N ALA A 122 -0.19 0.48 -6.79
CA ALA A 122 -0.16 0.31 -8.25
C ALA A 122 -1.37 -0.45 -8.82
N LYS A 123 -1.87 -1.47 -8.09
CA LYS A 123 -3.07 -2.21 -8.47
C LYS A 123 -4.31 -1.31 -8.46
N ASP A 124 -4.51 -0.55 -7.39
CA ASP A 124 -5.63 0.39 -7.25
C ASP A 124 -5.51 1.54 -8.24
N ARG A 125 -4.30 2.06 -8.48
CA ARG A 125 -4.02 3.05 -9.53
C ARG A 125 -4.48 2.55 -10.89
N GLY A 126 -4.10 1.34 -11.28
CA GLY A 126 -4.53 0.78 -12.55
C GLY A 126 -6.05 0.58 -12.63
N ALA A 127 -6.69 0.22 -11.51
CA ALA A 127 -8.15 0.16 -11.43
C ALA A 127 -8.82 1.54 -11.50
N LEU A 128 -8.24 2.58 -10.92
CA LEU A 128 -8.73 3.96 -10.98
C LEU A 128 -8.60 4.53 -12.40
N ASN A 129 -7.49 4.25 -13.09
CA ASN A 129 -7.21 4.70 -14.46
C ASN A 129 -7.87 3.83 -15.55
N ASN A 130 -9.01 3.21 -15.26
CA ASN A 130 -9.65 2.31 -16.21
C ASN A 130 -11.17 2.47 -16.27
N GLY A 131 -11.69 2.66 -17.48
CA GLY A 131 -13.13 2.71 -17.79
C GLY A 131 -13.89 3.82 -17.07
N GLN A 132 -15.17 3.57 -16.76
CA GLN A 132 -16.07 4.58 -16.22
C GLN A 132 -15.60 5.22 -14.89
N LEU A 133 -14.81 4.53 -14.07
CA LEU A 133 -14.25 5.12 -12.85
C LEU A 133 -13.25 6.25 -13.18
N PHE A 134 -12.38 6.00 -14.17
CA PHE A 134 -11.46 7.01 -14.69
C PHE A 134 -12.25 8.18 -15.27
N ASP A 135 -13.18 7.91 -16.19
CA ASP A 135 -13.98 8.96 -16.84
C ASP A 135 -14.70 9.86 -15.82
N THR A 136 -15.16 9.28 -14.70
CA THR A 136 -15.83 10.02 -13.62
C THR A 136 -14.86 10.97 -12.90
N ILE A 137 -13.65 10.52 -12.58
CA ILE A 137 -12.66 11.34 -11.88
C ILE A 137 -12.08 12.39 -12.84
N ASP A 138 -11.78 12.00 -14.08
CA ASP A 138 -11.20 12.86 -15.11
C ASP A 138 -12.14 14.02 -15.47
N GLN A 139 -13.43 13.73 -15.71
CA GLN A 139 -14.43 14.77 -15.93
C GLN A 139 -14.55 15.71 -14.72
N PHE A 140 -14.49 15.18 -13.50
CA PHE A 140 -14.52 16.00 -12.31
C PHE A 140 -13.33 16.96 -12.24
N LEU A 141 -12.13 16.50 -12.59
CA LEU A 141 -10.91 17.31 -12.64
C LEU A 141 -11.06 18.44 -13.66
N ASP A 142 -11.53 18.15 -14.86
CA ASP A 142 -11.76 19.17 -15.91
C ASP A 142 -12.67 20.31 -15.43
N GLU A 143 -13.73 19.98 -14.70
CA GLU A 143 -14.72 20.95 -14.24
C GLU A 143 -14.31 21.68 -12.95
N ASN A 144 -13.58 21.01 -12.04
CA ASN A 144 -13.41 21.47 -10.66
C ASN A 144 -11.95 21.63 -10.21
N LYS A 145 -10.95 21.40 -11.07
CA LYS A 145 -9.51 21.43 -10.72
C LYS A 145 -9.08 22.63 -9.86
N PRO A 146 -9.41 23.90 -10.18
CA PRO A 146 -8.99 25.04 -9.36
C PRO A 146 -9.61 25.06 -7.95
N ALA A 147 -10.82 24.51 -7.80
CA ALA A 147 -11.46 24.39 -6.49
C ALA A 147 -10.89 23.20 -5.71
N LEU A 148 -10.62 22.09 -6.38
CA LEU A 148 -10.00 20.91 -5.78
C LEU A 148 -8.58 21.20 -5.29
N LYS A 149 -7.74 21.89 -6.08
CA LYS A 149 -6.39 22.35 -5.66
C LYS A 149 -6.47 23.19 -4.38
N ARG A 150 -7.44 24.10 -4.28
CA ARG A 150 -7.65 24.92 -3.07
C ARG A 150 -8.10 24.08 -1.87
N ALA A 151 -9.05 23.18 -2.05
CA ALA A 151 -9.56 22.32 -0.98
C ALA A 151 -8.47 21.37 -0.43
N LEU A 152 -7.61 20.84 -1.32
CA LEU A 152 -6.51 19.95 -0.96
C LEU A 152 -5.26 20.69 -0.47
N HIS A 153 -5.25 22.03 -0.46
CA HIS A 153 -4.06 22.85 -0.22
C HIS A 153 -2.86 22.43 -1.11
N CYS A 154 -3.16 22.08 -2.36
CA CYS A 154 -2.22 21.53 -3.32
C CYS A 154 -1.67 22.61 -4.24
N ASN A 155 -0.34 22.64 -4.38
CA ASN A 155 0.37 23.50 -5.32
C ASN A 155 0.82 22.76 -6.59
N TRP A 156 0.60 21.44 -6.68
CA TRP A 156 0.93 20.63 -7.86
C TRP A 156 -0.11 20.86 -8.96
N GLU A 157 0.27 20.62 -10.21
CA GLU A 157 -0.73 20.43 -11.24
C GLU A 157 -1.47 19.11 -11.03
N LEU A 158 -2.77 19.13 -11.34
CA LEU A 158 -3.70 18.01 -11.18
C LEU A 158 -4.46 17.87 -12.50
N ASP A 159 -3.71 17.76 -13.60
CA ASP A 159 -4.21 17.68 -14.97
C ASP A 159 -4.62 16.25 -15.35
N SER A 160 -4.33 15.26 -14.50
CA SER A 160 -4.74 13.87 -14.71
C SER A 160 -5.07 13.15 -13.40
N VAL A 161 -5.77 12.02 -13.53
CA VAL A 161 -6.03 11.10 -12.41
C VAL A 161 -4.73 10.58 -11.80
N ASP A 162 -3.69 10.31 -12.62
CA ASP A 162 -2.38 9.87 -12.15
C ASP A 162 -1.70 10.95 -11.28
N GLU A 163 -1.69 12.21 -11.73
CA GLU A 163 -1.12 13.31 -10.95
C GLU A 163 -1.86 13.52 -9.62
N LEU A 164 -3.18 13.33 -9.62
CA LEU A 164 -3.97 13.34 -8.38
C LEU A 164 -3.56 12.20 -7.45
N ILE A 165 -3.37 10.98 -7.97
CA ILE A 165 -2.94 9.83 -7.16
C ILE A 165 -1.52 10.07 -6.61
N ASP A 166 -0.59 10.56 -7.43
CA ASP A 166 0.78 10.92 -7.01
C ASP A 166 0.76 11.95 -5.87
N PHE A 167 -0.05 13.00 -6.02
CA PHE A 167 -0.22 13.99 -4.97
C PHE A 167 -0.82 13.36 -3.69
N LEU A 168 -1.87 12.56 -3.80
CA LEU A 168 -2.53 11.96 -2.64
C LEU A 168 -1.59 11.04 -1.84
N ASN A 169 -0.77 10.24 -2.53
CA ASN A 169 0.22 9.33 -1.95
C ASN A 169 1.40 10.08 -1.28
N SER A 170 1.74 11.28 -1.75
CA SER A 170 2.90 12.06 -1.29
C SER A 170 2.62 13.08 -0.16
N ARG A 171 1.37 13.23 0.29
CA ARG A 171 1.03 14.25 1.32
C ARG A 171 1.66 14.00 2.69
N ASN A 172 1.82 12.74 3.10
CA ASN A 172 2.39 12.39 4.40
C ASN A 172 3.14 11.05 4.37
N PRO A 173 4.23 10.94 3.59
CA PRO A 173 4.82 9.66 3.23
C PRO A 173 5.33 8.85 4.44
N VAL A 174 5.89 9.51 5.45
CA VAL A 174 6.33 8.81 6.67
C VAL A 174 5.15 8.18 7.41
N ASN A 175 4.04 8.90 7.61
CA ASN A 175 2.88 8.34 8.30
C ASN A 175 2.10 7.34 7.44
N THR A 176 2.18 7.46 6.11
CA THR A 176 1.65 6.47 5.18
C THR A 176 2.40 5.15 5.32
N LEU A 177 3.74 5.18 5.33
CA LEU A 177 4.57 4.00 5.58
C LEU A 177 4.26 3.37 6.94
N ILE A 178 4.18 4.17 8.01
CA ILE A 178 3.79 3.70 9.34
C ILE A 178 2.41 3.03 9.31
N TRP A 179 1.44 3.62 8.61
CA TRP A 179 0.09 3.04 8.49
C TRP A 179 0.12 1.69 7.75
N MET A 180 0.85 1.59 6.64
CA MET A 180 1.00 0.33 5.88
C MET A 180 1.64 -0.77 6.74
N LEU A 181 2.67 -0.41 7.52
CA LEU A 181 3.33 -1.30 8.45
C LEU A 181 2.38 -1.78 9.57
N HIS A 182 1.53 -0.90 10.10
CA HIS A 182 0.48 -1.28 11.05
C HIS A 182 -0.54 -2.24 10.43
N GLN A 183 -1.04 -1.97 9.21
CA GLN A 183 -1.96 -2.87 8.53
C GLN A 183 -1.34 -4.26 8.31
N TYR A 184 -0.09 -4.32 7.87
CA TYR A 184 0.64 -5.58 7.73
C TYR A 184 0.71 -6.35 9.06
N ALA A 185 1.06 -5.67 10.16
CA ALA A 185 1.15 -6.31 11.47
C ALA A 185 -0.20 -6.82 11.96
N ASP A 186 -1.28 -6.05 11.74
CA ASP A 186 -2.65 -6.43 12.10
C ASP A 186 -3.13 -7.66 11.31
N GLU A 187 -2.97 -7.63 9.98
CA GLU A 187 -3.30 -8.76 9.10
C GLU A 187 -2.52 -10.01 9.48
N ARG A 188 -1.21 -9.87 9.70
CA ARG A 188 -0.36 -10.99 10.10
C ARG A 188 -0.76 -11.55 11.46
N THR A 189 -1.21 -10.70 12.39
CA THR A 189 -1.69 -11.10 13.71
C THR A 189 -2.97 -11.92 13.62
N GLN A 190 -3.89 -11.50 12.75
CA GLN A 190 -5.21 -12.14 12.56
C GLN A 190 -5.15 -13.40 11.68
N GLY A 191 -4.18 -13.49 10.76
CA GLY A 191 -4.00 -14.65 9.88
C GLY A 191 -3.41 -15.86 10.59
N ASP A 192 -3.87 -17.05 10.17
CA ASP A 192 -3.31 -18.33 10.59
C ASP A 192 -1.85 -18.47 10.10
N ASP A 193 -0.99 -18.99 10.98
CA ASP A 193 0.39 -19.31 10.61
C ASP A 193 0.40 -20.53 9.69
N VAL A 194 0.46 -20.29 8.38
CA VAL A 194 0.79 -21.33 7.40
C VAL A 194 2.27 -21.69 7.55
N TYR A 195 2.57 -22.49 8.57
CA TYR A 195 3.89 -23.01 8.87
C TYR A 195 4.17 -24.25 8.01
N TRP A 196 5.07 -24.13 7.03
CA TRP A 196 5.58 -25.27 6.29
C TRP A 196 6.89 -25.78 6.90
N PRO A 197 6.91 -26.97 7.52
CA PRO A 197 8.07 -27.48 8.27
C PRO A 197 9.34 -27.68 7.41
N PHE A 198 9.21 -27.76 6.08
CA PHE A 198 10.35 -27.90 5.17
C PHE A 198 11.19 -26.62 5.03
N PHE A 199 10.69 -25.45 5.45
CA PHE A 199 11.37 -24.16 5.28
C PHE A 199 11.57 -23.40 6.61
N ALA A 200 11.34 -24.07 7.74
CA ALA A 200 11.41 -23.47 9.08
C ALA A 200 12.77 -22.80 9.41
N ASN A 201 13.85 -23.26 8.80
CA ASN A 201 15.20 -22.70 9.02
C ASN A 201 15.51 -21.46 8.17
N TYR A 202 14.66 -21.13 7.18
CA TYR A 202 14.91 -20.05 6.22
C TYR A 202 13.88 -18.91 6.30
N GLN A 203 12.90 -19.01 7.21
CA GLN A 203 11.81 -18.05 7.33
C GLN A 203 11.83 -17.39 8.70
N TYR A 204 11.78 -16.05 8.71
CA TYR A 204 11.52 -15.31 9.93
C TYR A 204 10.12 -15.66 10.44
N THR A 205 10.01 -15.92 11.73
CA THR A 205 8.72 -16.24 12.36
C THR A 205 7.77 -15.05 12.28
N LYS A 206 6.46 -15.31 12.42
CA LYS A 206 5.44 -14.25 12.56
C LYS A 206 5.83 -13.23 13.62
N LYS A 207 6.33 -13.71 14.77
CA LYS A 207 6.82 -12.85 15.85
C LYS A 207 7.98 -11.96 15.38
N ASN A 208 9.00 -12.55 14.75
CA ASN A 208 10.16 -11.78 14.26
C ASN A 208 9.74 -10.67 13.29
N LYS A 209 8.79 -10.96 12.39
CA LYS A 209 8.25 -9.96 11.45
C LYS A 209 7.54 -8.82 12.18
N ILE A 210 6.66 -9.15 13.13
CA ILE A 210 5.89 -8.16 13.89
C ILE A 210 6.81 -7.30 14.76
N ASP A 211 7.78 -7.91 15.44
CA ASP A 211 8.77 -7.21 16.27
C ASP A 211 9.60 -6.24 15.41
N ALA A 212 10.11 -6.71 14.25
CA ALA A 212 10.85 -5.87 13.32
C ALA A 212 10.03 -4.70 12.77
N VAL A 213 8.75 -4.93 12.44
CA VAL A 213 7.80 -3.88 12.03
C VAL A 213 7.63 -2.85 13.15
N ASN A 214 7.45 -3.28 14.40
CA ASN A 214 7.29 -2.39 15.53
C ASN A 214 8.56 -1.55 15.78
N HIS A 215 9.74 -2.15 15.66
CA HIS A 215 11.01 -1.41 15.77
C HIS A 215 11.13 -0.37 14.65
N LEU A 216 10.81 -0.71 13.41
CA LEU A 216 10.82 0.26 12.30
C LEU A 216 9.81 1.40 12.52
N ILE A 217 8.60 1.10 13.00
CA ILE A 217 7.60 2.12 13.32
C ILE A 217 8.12 3.10 14.39
N ARG A 218 8.75 2.58 15.45
CA ARG A 218 9.34 3.41 16.52
C ARG A 218 10.46 4.29 15.98
N LEU A 219 11.36 3.71 15.18
CA LEU A 219 12.43 4.44 14.50
C LEU A 219 11.89 5.60 13.64
N LEU A 220 10.86 5.34 12.83
CA LEU A 220 10.21 6.35 11.99
C LEU A 220 9.54 7.46 12.82
N LYS A 221 8.99 7.13 14.00
CA LYS A 221 8.44 8.09 14.96
C LYS A 221 9.50 8.87 15.74
N GLY A 222 10.77 8.50 15.62
CA GLY A 222 11.87 9.09 16.40
C GLY A 222 11.94 8.58 17.84
N GLU A 223 11.28 7.47 18.13
CA GLU A 223 11.38 6.75 19.40
C GLU A 223 12.62 5.85 19.27
N GLY A 224 13.70 6.18 19.99
CA GLY A 224 15.09 5.70 19.80
C GLY A 224 15.38 4.21 19.99
N ASP A 225 14.56 3.32 19.43
CA ASP A 225 14.87 1.91 19.27
C ASP A 225 15.72 1.70 18.01
N ASN A 226 16.76 0.88 18.16
CA ASN A 226 17.60 0.48 17.04
C ASN A 226 16.99 -0.72 16.31
N VAL A 227 16.80 -0.56 15.00
CA VAL A 227 16.51 -1.68 14.10
C VAL A 227 17.79 -2.51 13.97
N THR A 228 17.75 -3.77 14.40
CA THR A 228 18.92 -4.67 14.36
C THR A 228 19.11 -5.28 12.97
N GLU A 229 20.26 -5.90 12.69
CA GLU A 229 20.47 -6.66 11.45
C GLU A 229 19.43 -7.78 11.26
N ASN A 230 19.01 -8.42 12.36
CA ASN A 230 17.97 -9.44 12.34
C ASN A 230 16.60 -8.84 11.97
N ASP A 231 16.28 -7.65 12.49
CA ASP A 231 15.07 -6.94 12.12
C ASP A 231 15.08 -6.55 10.65
N LEU A 232 16.21 -6.04 10.16
CA LEU A 232 16.40 -5.65 8.77
C LEU A 232 16.23 -6.85 7.81
N GLY A 233 16.79 -8.00 8.17
CA GLY A 233 16.56 -9.25 7.44
C GLY A 233 15.08 -9.66 7.44
N ALA A 234 14.38 -9.48 8.56
CA ALA A 234 12.95 -9.74 8.64
C ALA A 234 12.14 -8.74 7.80
N LEU A 235 12.47 -7.45 7.81
CA LEU A 235 11.75 -6.43 7.04
C LEU A 235 11.88 -6.66 5.53
N LYS A 236 13.04 -7.13 5.06
CA LYS A 236 13.32 -7.40 3.64
C LYS A 236 12.67 -8.65 3.06
N GLN A 237 12.29 -9.62 3.89
CA GLN A 237 11.85 -10.92 3.39
C GLN A 237 10.34 -10.95 3.03
N GLY A 238 10.00 -11.64 1.94
CA GLY A 238 8.63 -12.02 1.59
C GLY A 238 7.70 -10.83 1.27
N SER A 239 6.41 -10.96 1.62
CA SER A 239 5.40 -9.93 1.31
C SER A 239 5.68 -8.58 1.97
N LEU A 240 6.28 -8.57 3.17
CA LEU A 240 6.67 -7.34 3.86
C LEU A 240 7.74 -6.56 3.09
N GLY A 241 8.79 -7.25 2.65
CA GLY A 241 9.86 -6.62 1.88
C GLY A 241 9.36 -6.03 0.57
N ARG A 242 8.52 -6.79 -0.15
CA ARG A 242 7.87 -6.30 -1.38
C ARG A 242 7.01 -5.06 -1.12
N LEU A 243 6.20 -5.08 -0.04
CA LEU A 243 5.35 -3.95 0.34
C LEU A 243 6.18 -2.68 0.60
N ILE A 244 7.26 -2.79 1.38
CA ILE A 244 8.12 -1.64 1.70
C ILE A 244 8.87 -1.17 0.46
N GLN A 245 9.44 -2.08 -0.32
CA GLN A 245 10.20 -1.72 -1.52
C GLN A 245 9.31 -1.05 -2.57
N SER A 246 8.12 -1.58 -2.85
CA SER A 246 7.17 -0.93 -3.76
C SER A 246 6.75 0.46 -3.26
N TYR A 247 6.61 0.64 -1.95
CA TYR A 247 6.35 1.97 -1.40
C TYR A 247 7.52 2.94 -1.60
N ILE A 248 8.76 2.49 -1.43
CA ILE A 248 9.96 3.29 -1.68
C ILE A 248 10.10 3.62 -3.17
N GLU A 249 9.80 2.68 -4.07
CA GLU A 249 9.82 2.92 -5.51
C GLU A 249 8.76 3.94 -5.95
N GLU A 250 7.55 3.89 -5.38
CA GLU A 250 6.45 4.80 -5.76
C GLU A 250 6.53 6.16 -5.07
N CYS A 251 6.96 6.20 -3.79
CA CYS A 251 6.89 7.39 -2.93
C CYS A 251 8.26 7.85 -2.42
N GLY A 252 9.36 7.26 -2.89
CA GLY A 252 10.73 7.50 -2.43
C GLY A 252 11.09 8.99 -2.42
N PHE A 253 10.86 9.69 -3.55
CA PHE A 253 11.12 11.12 -3.64
C PHE A 253 10.42 11.95 -2.54
N ALA A 254 9.15 11.64 -2.24
CA ALA A 254 8.40 12.35 -1.20
C ALA A 254 8.94 11.99 0.20
N LEU A 255 9.30 10.73 0.40
CA LEU A 255 9.89 10.22 1.63
C LEU A 255 11.26 10.87 1.92
N GLU A 256 12.12 10.94 0.90
CA GLU A 256 13.43 11.61 0.92
C GLU A 256 13.29 13.09 1.26
N HIS A 257 12.37 13.79 0.59
CA HIS A 257 12.13 15.20 0.85
C HIS A 257 11.67 15.45 2.30
N GLN A 258 10.81 14.58 2.85
CA GLN A 258 10.34 14.73 4.24
C GLN A 258 11.42 14.36 5.26
N LEU A 259 12.26 13.37 4.97
CA LEU A 259 13.28 12.87 5.91
C LEU A 259 14.64 13.56 5.78
N GLY A 260 14.92 14.23 4.66
CA GLY A 260 16.13 15.01 4.42
C GLY A 260 17.35 14.20 3.99
N PHE A 261 17.17 12.99 3.47
CA PHE A 261 18.24 12.10 3.00
C PHE A 261 17.74 11.20 1.86
N GLU A 262 18.68 10.67 1.07
CA GLU A 262 18.41 9.76 -0.05
C GLU A 262 17.99 8.36 0.43
N ILE A 263 17.04 7.73 -0.26
CA ILE A 263 16.42 6.46 0.12
C ILE A 263 16.16 5.63 -1.15
N ASN A 264 17.07 4.71 -1.47
CA ASN A 264 16.89 3.79 -2.59
C ASN A 264 16.20 2.48 -2.16
N ASP A 265 16.42 2.07 -0.92
CA ASP A 265 15.86 0.86 -0.34
C ASP A 265 15.67 0.99 1.18
N ILE A 266 15.28 -0.13 1.80
CA ILE A 266 15.05 -0.17 3.24
C ILE A 266 16.34 -0.06 4.08
N ASP A 267 17.50 -0.44 3.54
CA ASP A 267 18.78 -0.28 4.24
C ASP A 267 19.10 1.20 4.39
N ASP A 268 18.98 1.96 3.29
CA ASP A 268 19.18 3.41 3.28
C ASP A 268 18.22 4.09 4.27
N LEU A 269 16.94 3.72 4.23
CA LEU A 269 15.92 4.28 5.13
C LEU A 269 16.29 4.07 6.61
N VAL A 270 16.67 2.85 6.97
CA VAL A 270 16.97 2.48 8.36
C VAL A 270 18.28 3.13 8.82
N ALA A 271 19.35 2.96 8.05
CA ALA A 271 20.68 3.47 8.40
C ALA A 271 20.69 5.00 8.54
N ASN A 272 20.16 5.72 7.56
CA ASN A 272 20.14 7.19 7.58
C ASN A 272 19.23 7.72 8.69
N LYS A 273 18.09 7.07 8.95
CA LYS A 273 17.18 7.50 10.03
C LYS A 273 17.78 7.29 11.41
N GLN A 274 18.46 6.16 11.65
CA GLN A 274 19.15 5.90 12.92
C GLN A 274 20.28 6.92 13.14
N GLN A 275 21.11 7.16 12.12
CA GLN A 275 22.16 8.17 12.18
C GLN A 275 21.61 9.58 12.47
N ALA A 276 20.50 9.95 11.82
CA ALA A 276 19.87 11.25 12.05
C ALA A 276 19.38 11.44 13.50
N LEU A 277 18.95 10.36 14.16
CA LEU A 277 18.57 10.40 15.58
C LEU A 277 19.80 10.47 16.49
N GLU A 278 20.87 9.72 16.19
CA GLU A 278 22.12 9.77 16.97
C GLU A 278 22.76 11.16 16.99
N VAL A 279 22.64 11.94 15.90
CA VAL A 279 23.17 13.31 15.82
C VAL A 279 22.27 14.33 16.53
N ALA A 280 20.99 14.02 16.75
CA ALA A 280 20.02 14.92 17.36
C ALA A 280 20.04 14.91 18.91
N PHE A 281 20.70 13.92 19.52
CA PHE A 281 20.85 13.77 20.98
C PHE A 281 22.29 14.01 21.44
#